data_AF-A0A4R2NDH9-F1
#
_entry.id   AF-A0A4R2NDH9-F1
#
_cell.length_a   1.000
_cell.length_b   1.000
_cell.length_c   1.000
_cell.angle_alpha   90.00
_cell.angle_beta   90.00
_cell.angle_gamma   90.00
#
_symmetry.space_group_name_H-M   'P 1'
#
loop_
_entity.id
_entity.type
_entity.pdbx_description
1 polymer ?
#
loop_
_entity_poly.entity_id
_entity_poly.type
_entity_poly.pdbx_seq_one_letter_code
_entity_poly.pdbx_strand_id
1 'polypeptide(L)'
;MSTTPWTPTHHASTHKTKPVRLLALGTGPHGKTALLEFPEGWQRTIDLPTQADAWHPLFDELAADDKDKLHKHTAHPIIRHADGTRTRQGALSFITQQISRNGGRIGERCFDVPEEDYLAGNITGYRCAGDLLAALQCGYGPYIPLNNILDEAIAATHESFDKTGRRGAAVAFLEVVRESMTFMAKHAMHTEFVSGRIARAEQYQAYCAESEASDKAAFVQRMKDAKAAKAQRANGGAA
;
A
#
# COMPACT_ATOMS: atom_id res chain seq x y z
N MET A 1 -24.68 -7.99 -25.74
CA MET A 1 -23.76 -8.99 -25.13
C MET A 1 -22.89 -8.24 -24.15
N SER A 2 -23.00 -8.51 -22.85
CA SER A 2 -22.12 -7.91 -21.84
C SER A 2 -20.75 -8.57 -21.96
N THR A 3 -19.78 -7.89 -22.59
CA THR A 3 -18.39 -8.34 -22.58
C THR A 3 -17.87 -8.22 -21.16
N THR A 4 -17.43 -9.33 -20.56
CA THR A 4 -16.77 -9.30 -19.25
C THR A 4 -15.50 -8.46 -19.36
N PRO A 5 -15.27 -7.48 -18.46
CA PRO A 5 -14.06 -6.67 -18.50
C PRO A 5 -12.81 -7.53 -18.33
N TRP A 6 -11.75 -7.21 -19.06
CA TRP A 6 -10.47 -7.86 -18.93
C TRP A 6 -9.63 -7.16 -17.85
N THR A 7 -10.00 -7.36 -16.59
CA THR A 7 -9.35 -6.73 -15.43
C THR A 7 -8.00 -7.36 -15.10
N PRO A 8 -7.15 -6.73 -14.26
CA PRO A 8 -5.90 -7.32 -13.81
C PRO A 8 -6.10 -8.67 -13.12
N THR A 9 -7.16 -8.82 -12.34
CA THR A 9 -7.52 -10.08 -11.67
C THR A 9 -7.90 -11.18 -12.67
N HIS A 10 -8.71 -10.86 -13.67
CA HIS A 10 -9.09 -11.79 -14.73
C HIS A 10 -7.87 -12.20 -15.57
N HIS A 11 -6.99 -11.25 -15.88
CA HIS A 11 -5.72 -11.56 -16.52
C HIS A 11 -4.87 -12.49 -15.65
N ALA A 12 -4.66 -12.17 -14.37
CA ALA A 12 -3.81 -12.95 -13.47
C ALA A 12 -4.34 -14.39 -13.22
N SER A 13 -5.66 -14.60 -13.27
CA SER A 13 -6.25 -15.94 -13.16
C SER A 13 -6.11 -16.77 -14.44
N THR A 14 -6.05 -16.11 -15.61
CA THR A 14 -5.97 -16.76 -16.93
C THR A 14 -4.54 -16.90 -17.44
N HIS A 15 -3.69 -15.93 -17.11
CA HIS A 15 -2.33 -15.76 -17.58
C HIS A 15 -1.43 -15.31 -16.42
N LYS A 16 -0.35 -16.05 -16.17
CA LYS A 16 0.62 -15.69 -15.12
C LYS A 16 1.68 -14.68 -15.57
N THR A 17 1.63 -14.27 -16.84
CA THR A 17 2.61 -13.38 -17.44
C THR A 17 2.34 -11.93 -17.05
N LYS A 18 3.36 -11.25 -16.54
CA LYS A 18 3.32 -9.82 -16.21
C LYS A 18 3.74 -8.95 -17.40
N PRO A 19 3.19 -7.75 -17.55
CA PRO A 19 3.59 -6.79 -18.56
C PRO A 19 4.97 -6.21 -18.28
N VAL A 20 5.70 -5.89 -19.35
CA VAL A 20 7.06 -5.29 -19.30
C VAL A 20 7.06 -3.79 -19.57
N ARG A 21 6.01 -3.26 -20.22
CA ARG A 21 5.94 -1.84 -20.60
C ARG A 21 4.50 -1.33 -20.73
N LEU A 22 4.27 -0.09 -20.33
CA LEU A 22 3.02 0.64 -20.60
C LEU A 22 3.12 1.35 -21.95
N LEU A 23 2.22 1.00 -22.88
CA LEU A 23 2.22 1.57 -24.24
C LEU A 23 1.27 2.76 -24.38
N ALA A 24 0.07 2.66 -23.83
CA ALA A 24 -0.92 3.73 -23.90
C ALA A 24 -1.92 3.66 -22.74
N LEU A 25 -2.53 4.81 -22.45
CA LEU A 25 -3.59 4.97 -21.47
C LEU A 25 -4.85 5.47 -22.19
N GLY A 26 -5.99 4.90 -21.84
CA GLY A 26 -7.24 5.16 -22.55
C GLY A 26 -8.48 5.10 -21.65
N THR A 27 -9.63 5.18 -22.29
CA THR A 27 -10.94 4.98 -21.65
C THR A 27 -11.75 4.06 -22.55
N GLY A 28 -12.36 3.05 -21.94
CA GLY A 28 -13.14 2.02 -22.61
C GLY A 28 -14.52 1.86 -21.97
N PRO A 29 -15.29 0.84 -22.39
CA PRO A 29 -16.65 0.61 -21.93
C PRO A 29 -16.76 0.36 -20.42
N HIS A 30 -15.67 -0.11 -19.80
CA HIS A 30 -15.62 -0.48 -18.38
C HIS A 30 -14.83 0.50 -17.52
N GLY A 31 -14.51 1.69 -18.04
CA GLY A 31 -13.77 2.73 -17.31
C GLY A 31 -12.41 3.03 -17.92
N LYS A 32 -11.40 3.23 -17.08
CA LYS A 32 -10.04 3.52 -17.54
C LYS A 32 -9.40 2.26 -18.12
N THR A 33 -8.51 2.41 -19.09
CA THR A 33 -7.80 1.27 -19.70
C THR A 33 -6.31 1.56 -19.82
N ALA A 34 -5.52 0.48 -19.84
CA ALA A 34 -4.09 0.51 -20.12
C ALA A 34 -3.73 -0.51 -21.20
N LEU A 35 -3.09 -0.06 -22.28
CA LEU A 35 -2.48 -0.92 -23.28
C LEU A 35 -1.08 -1.27 -22.82
N LEU A 36 -0.81 -2.57 -22.68
CA LEU A 36 0.41 -3.10 -22.12
C LEU A 36 1.10 -4.02 -23.11
N GLU A 37 2.43 -3.98 -23.10
CA GLU A 37 3.28 -4.96 -23.76
C GLU A 37 3.72 -6.02 -22.75
N PHE A 38 3.73 -7.26 -23.19
CA PHE A 38 4.15 -8.43 -22.42
C PHE A 38 5.45 -9.01 -23.01
N PRO A 39 6.12 -9.94 -22.30
CA PRO A 39 7.24 -10.70 -22.85
C PRO A 39 6.90 -11.24 -24.24
N GLU A 40 7.90 -11.25 -25.12
CA GLU A 40 7.75 -11.63 -26.55
C GLU A 40 6.97 -10.60 -27.41
N GLY A 41 6.65 -9.42 -26.86
CA GLY A 41 6.21 -8.25 -27.63
C GLY A 41 4.72 -8.23 -27.99
N TRP A 42 3.93 -9.21 -27.54
CA TRP A 42 2.49 -9.16 -27.71
C TRP A 42 1.85 -8.13 -26.78
N GLN A 43 0.69 -7.61 -27.19
CA GLN A 43 0.05 -6.48 -26.52
C GLN A 43 -1.37 -6.83 -26.10
N ARG A 44 -1.84 -6.22 -25.01
CA ARG A 44 -3.24 -6.35 -24.56
C ARG A 44 -3.69 -5.13 -23.80
N THR A 45 -4.96 -4.79 -23.99
CA THR A 45 -5.65 -3.77 -23.20
C THR A 45 -6.22 -4.42 -21.95
N ILE A 46 -5.88 -3.85 -20.79
CA ILE A 46 -6.43 -4.21 -19.48
C ILE A 46 -7.42 -3.13 -19.06
N ASP A 47 -8.62 -3.54 -18.67
CA ASP A 47 -9.62 -2.66 -18.09
C ASP A 47 -9.28 -2.38 -16.62
N LEU A 48 -9.44 -1.13 -16.20
CA LEU A 48 -9.22 -0.66 -14.84
C LEU A 48 -10.52 -0.01 -14.31
N PRO A 49 -11.54 -0.82 -13.97
CA PRO A 49 -12.83 -0.29 -13.51
C PRO A 49 -12.73 0.54 -12.24
N THR A 50 -11.75 0.25 -11.39
CA THR A 50 -11.49 0.95 -10.13
C THR A 50 -10.09 1.55 -10.11
N GLN A 51 -9.87 2.55 -9.26
CA GLN A 51 -8.51 3.08 -9.05
C GLN A 51 -7.57 1.98 -8.56
N ALA A 52 -8.08 1.09 -7.72
CA ALA A 52 -7.33 0.03 -7.08
C ALA A 52 -6.74 -0.97 -8.08
N ASP A 53 -7.39 -1.19 -9.23
CA ASP A 53 -6.87 -2.03 -10.31
C ASP A 53 -5.48 -1.60 -10.77
N ALA A 54 -5.18 -0.29 -10.80
CA ALA A 54 -3.87 0.22 -11.19
C ALA A 54 -2.74 -0.18 -10.22
N TRP A 55 -3.08 -0.64 -9.02
CA TRP A 55 -2.15 -1.09 -7.98
C TRP A 55 -2.04 -2.62 -7.92
N HIS A 56 -2.66 -3.34 -8.84
CA HIS A 56 -2.63 -4.80 -8.83
C HIS A 56 -1.20 -5.35 -8.99
N PRO A 57 -0.80 -6.45 -8.30
CA PRO A 57 0.53 -7.07 -8.42
C PRO A 57 0.94 -7.54 -9.83
N LEU A 58 -0.03 -7.51 -10.76
CA LEU A 58 0.23 -7.69 -12.19
C LEU A 58 1.26 -6.67 -12.67
N PHE A 59 1.21 -5.44 -12.15
CA PHE A 59 2.02 -4.31 -12.63
C PHE A 59 3.36 -4.15 -11.91
N ASP A 60 3.72 -5.04 -10.97
CA ASP A 60 4.93 -4.89 -10.15
C ASP A 60 6.21 -4.75 -10.98
N GLU A 61 6.28 -5.43 -12.12
CA GLU A 61 7.44 -5.47 -13.03
C GLU A 61 7.52 -4.28 -14.00
N LEU A 62 6.49 -3.41 -14.03
CA LEU A 62 6.57 -2.17 -14.80
C LEU A 62 7.61 -1.21 -14.20
N ALA A 63 8.22 -0.41 -15.06
CA ALA A 63 9.09 0.68 -14.66
C ALA A 63 8.35 1.66 -13.71
N ALA A 64 9.09 2.30 -12.81
CA ALA A 64 8.52 3.22 -11.82
C ALA A 64 7.70 4.35 -12.48
N ASP A 65 8.21 4.92 -13.57
CA ASP A 65 7.52 5.98 -14.33
C ASP A 65 6.21 5.49 -14.96
N ASP A 66 6.17 4.25 -15.42
CA ASP A 66 4.97 3.66 -16.02
C ASP A 66 3.91 3.35 -14.96
N LYS A 67 4.33 2.86 -13.79
CA LYS A 67 3.43 2.73 -12.62
C LYS A 67 2.86 4.09 -12.20
N ASP A 68 3.69 5.12 -12.13
CA ASP A 68 3.23 6.48 -11.78
C ASP A 68 2.22 7.04 -12.79
N LYS A 69 2.46 6.86 -14.10
CA LYS A 69 1.48 7.22 -15.15
C LYS A 69 0.17 6.47 -14.98
N LEU A 70 0.24 5.16 -14.74
CA LEU A 70 -0.93 4.30 -14.53
C LEU A 70 -1.75 4.76 -13.32
N HIS A 71 -1.09 5.00 -12.17
CA HIS A 71 -1.74 5.46 -10.95
C HIS A 71 -2.38 6.85 -11.13
N LYS A 72 -1.73 7.76 -11.85
CA LYS A 72 -2.27 9.09 -12.16
C LYS A 72 -3.50 9.02 -13.06
N HIS A 73 -3.50 8.09 -14.02
CA HIS A 73 -4.60 7.91 -14.97
C HIS A 73 -5.89 7.41 -14.32
N THR A 74 -5.77 6.54 -13.31
CA THR A 74 -6.91 5.99 -12.57
C THR A 74 -7.28 6.79 -11.33
N ALA A 75 -6.53 7.85 -11.01
CA ALA A 75 -6.81 8.68 -9.86
C ALA A 75 -8.17 9.38 -9.98
N HIS A 76 -8.90 9.41 -8.86
CA HIS A 76 -10.15 10.17 -8.76
C HIS A 76 -9.95 11.66 -9.08
N PRO A 77 -11.00 12.36 -9.55
CA PRO A 77 -10.89 13.80 -9.81
C PRO A 77 -10.61 14.58 -8.52
N ILE A 78 -9.87 15.68 -8.64
CA ILE A 78 -9.64 16.61 -7.53
C ILE A 78 -10.87 17.49 -7.35
N ILE A 79 -11.48 17.42 -6.17
CA ILE A 79 -12.58 18.27 -5.73
C ILE A 79 -12.00 19.55 -5.12
N ARG A 80 -12.54 20.71 -5.51
CA ARG A 80 -12.17 22.02 -4.96
C ARG A 80 -13.29 22.49 -4.04
N HIS A 81 -12.94 22.77 -2.79
CA HIS A 81 -13.88 23.22 -1.78
C HIS A 81 -13.91 24.75 -1.71
N ALA A 82 -15.01 25.28 -1.17
CA ALA A 82 -15.21 26.72 -1.03
C ALA A 82 -14.19 27.38 -0.07
N ASP A 83 -13.70 26.63 0.92
CA ASP A 83 -12.65 27.05 1.86
C ASP A 83 -11.24 27.10 1.25
N GLY A 84 -11.11 26.79 -0.04
CA GLY A 84 -9.85 26.78 -0.78
C GLY A 84 -9.03 25.52 -0.61
N THR A 85 -9.50 24.53 0.17
CA THR A 85 -8.89 23.20 0.24
C THR A 85 -9.22 22.40 -1.02
N ARG A 86 -8.38 21.39 -1.29
CA ARG A 86 -8.59 20.47 -2.40
C ARG A 86 -8.47 19.05 -1.87
N THR A 87 -9.40 18.21 -2.25
CA THR A 87 -9.36 16.80 -1.87
C THR A 87 -9.55 15.90 -3.06
N ARG A 88 -9.22 14.63 -2.88
CA ARG A 88 -9.47 13.57 -3.84
C ARG A 88 -9.81 12.32 -3.04
N GLN A 89 -10.75 11.52 -3.53
CA GLN A 89 -11.02 10.21 -2.94
C GLN A 89 -9.76 9.33 -3.02
N GLY A 90 -9.44 8.65 -1.92
CA GLY A 90 -8.29 7.76 -1.80
C GLY A 90 -8.57 6.38 -2.38
N ALA A 91 -7.77 5.41 -1.94
CA ALA A 91 -7.85 4.03 -2.43
C ALA A 91 -9.14 3.30 -2.03
N LEU A 92 -9.80 3.73 -0.95
CA LEU A 92 -11.08 3.21 -0.48
C LEU A 92 -12.08 4.35 -0.35
N SER A 93 -13.37 4.01 -0.35
CA SER A 93 -14.47 4.96 -0.36
C SER A 93 -14.47 5.94 0.81
N PHE A 94 -13.92 5.52 1.95
CA PHE A 94 -13.83 6.27 3.21
C PHE A 94 -12.43 6.86 3.46
N ILE A 95 -11.58 6.93 2.43
CA ILE A 95 -10.29 7.60 2.49
C ILE A 95 -10.35 8.88 1.68
N THR A 96 -9.86 9.98 2.25
CA THR A 96 -9.77 11.26 1.55
C THR A 96 -8.34 11.78 1.57
N GLN A 97 -7.78 12.01 0.38
CA GLN A 97 -6.48 12.63 0.18
C GLN A 97 -6.61 14.15 0.18
N GLN A 98 -5.77 14.81 0.96
CA GLN A 98 -5.62 16.26 0.94
C GLN A 98 -4.57 16.66 -0.10
N ILE A 99 -4.94 17.55 -1.01
CA ILE A 99 -4.15 17.94 -2.17
C ILE A 99 -3.84 19.44 -2.07
N SER A 100 -2.59 19.79 -2.34
CA SER A 100 -2.11 21.17 -2.36
C SER A 100 -2.50 21.90 -3.65
N ARG A 101 -2.27 23.22 -3.65
CA ARG A 101 -2.56 24.08 -4.80
C ARG A 101 -1.76 23.71 -6.06
N ASN A 102 -0.56 23.15 -5.90
CA ASN A 102 0.29 22.70 -7.01
C ASN A 102 0.01 21.25 -7.42
N GLY A 103 -0.96 20.57 -6.81
CA GLY A 103 -1.32 19.19 -7.11
C GLY A 103 -0.56 18.12 -6.32
N GLY A 104 0.38 18.51 -5.44
CA GLY A 104 1.08 17.58 -4.56
C GLY A 104 0.21 17.10 -3.39
N ARG A 105 0.45 15.87 -2.91
CA ARG A 105 -0.20 15.29 -1.72
C ARG A 105 0.28 16.01 -0.46
N ILE A 106 -0.64 16.45 0.40
CA ILE A 106 -0.36 17.07 1.71
C ILE A 106 -0.56 16.05 2.84
N GLY A 107 -1.62 15.27 2.75
CA GLY A 107 -2.05 14.38 3.82
C GLY A 107 -3.17 13.45 3.36
N GLU A 108 -3.66 12.63 4.27
CA GLU A 108 -4.74 11.69 4.03
C GLU A 108 -5.53 11.50 5.33
N ARG A 109 -6.86 11.52 5.22
CA ARG A 109 -7.78 11.08 6.27
C ARG A 109 -8.17 9.65 5.91
N CYS A 110 -7.74 8.69 6.73
CA CYS A 110 -7.86 7.26 6.46
C CYS A 110 -9.16 6.66 6.99
N PHE A 111 -9.91 7.40 7.81
CA PHE A 111 -11.26 7.04 8.24
C PHE A 111 -12.20 8.26 8.16
N ASP A 112 -12.39 8.76 6.94
CA ASP A 112 -13.19 9.94 6.61
C ASP A 112 -14.64 9.56 6.31
N VAL A 113 -15.36 9.19 7.37
CA VAL A 113 -16.79 8.85 7.31
C VAL A 113 -17.64 10.02 7.80
N PRO A 114 -18.91 10.15 7.35
CA PRO A 114 -19.81 11.19 7.82
C PRO A 114 -20.05 11.13 9.34
N GLU A 115 -20.34 12.29 9.94
CA GLU A 115 -20.83 12.36 11.31
C GLU A 115 -22.31 11.98 11.35
N GLU A 116 -22.63 10.84 11.95
CA GLU A 116 -23.98 10.26 11.94
C GLU A 116 -24.40 9.90 13.37
N ASP A 117 -25.70 9.64 13.57
CA ASP A 117 -26.13 8.96 14.79
C ASP A 117 -25.55 7.53 14.82
N TYR A 118 -25.55 6.92 16.00
CA TYR A 118 -24.89 5.63 16.22
C TYR A 118 -25.38 4.51 15.28
N LEU A 119 -26.67 4.44 14.99
CA LEU A 119 -27.24 3.34 14.19
C LEU A 119 -27.01 3.55 12.69
N ALA A 120 -27.17 4.78 12.20
CA ALA A 120 -26.78 5.12 10.83
C ALA A 120 -25.28 4.89 10.62
N GLY A 121 -24.46 5.31 11.59
CA GLY A 121 -23.02 5.07 11.60
C GLY A 121 -22.69 3.58 11.45
N ASN A 122 -23.38 2.68 12.15
CA ASN A 122 -23.11 1.24 12.02
C ASN A 122 -23.23 0.74 10.57
N ILE A 123 -24.25 1.19 9.83
CA ILE A 123 -24.45 0.84 8.41
C ILE A 123 -23.27 1.33 7.57
N THR A 124 -22.82 2.56 7.81
CA THR A 124 -21.62 3.13 7.17
C THR A 124 -20.37 2.30 7.49
N GLY A 125 -20.21 1.88 8.74
CA GLY A 125 -19.10 1.02 9.17
C GLY A 125 -19.05 -0.32 8.44
N TYR A 126 -20.20 -0.99 8.30
CA TYR A 126 -20.29 -2.25 7.55
C TYR A 126 -19.94 -2.08 6.07
N ARG A 127 -20.36 -0.98 5.44
CA ARG A 127 -20.00 -0.67 4.05
C ARG A 127 -18.49 -0.44 3.90
N CYS A 128 -17.89 0.31 4.82
CA CYS A 128 -16.45 0.55 4.83
C CYS A 128 -15.66 -0.76 4.99
N ALA A 129 -16.10 -1.65 5.88
CA ALA A 129 -15.44 -2.94 6.07
C ALA A 129 -15.57 -3.83 4.83
N GLY A 130 -16.74 -3.85 4.19
CA GLY A 130 -16.94 -4.56 2.92
C GLY A 130 -16.00 -4.06 1.81
N ASP A 131 -15.85 -2.74 1.68
CA ASP A 131 -14.94 -2.12 0.72
C ASP A 131 -13.47 -2.49 0.99
N LEU A 132 -13.04 -2.44 2.26
CA LEU A 132 -11.70 -2.89 2.67
C LEU A 132 -11.46 -4.37 2.32
N LEU A 133 -12.38 -5.25 2.69
CA LEU A 133 -12.21 -6.69 2.45
C LEU A 133 -12.19 -7.02 0.95
N ALA A 134 -13.04 -6.37 0.15
CA ALA A 134 -13.02 -6.52 -1.31
C ALA A 134 -11.68 -6.07 -1.90
N ALA A 135 -11.12 -4.97 -1.42
CA ALA A 135 -9.83 -4.47 -1.85
C ALA A 135 -8.67 -5.40 -1.43
N LEU A 136 -8.70 -5.92 -0.21
CA LEU A 136 -7.71 -6.90 0.27
C LEU A 136 -7.77 -8.21 -0.52
N GLN A 137 -8.96 -8.69 -0.86
CA GLN A 137 -9.15 -9.89 -1.69
C GLN A 137 -8.53 -9.73 -3.09
N CYS A 138 -8.52 -8.52 -3.64
CA CYS A 138 -7.89 -8.21 -4.91
C CYS A 138 -6.37 -8.04 -4.83
N GLY A 139 -5.78 -8.19 -3.63
CA GLY A 139 -4.33 -8.07 -3.42
C GLY A 139 -3.83 -6.63 -3.25
N TYR A 140 -4.74 -5.66 -3.06
CA TYR A 140 -4.38 -4.24 -2.91
C TYR A 140 -3.78 -3.88 -1.55
N GLY A 141 -3.64 -4.85 -0.64
CA GLY A 141 -3.14 -4.67 0.71
C GLY A 141 -1.86 -3.84 0.86
N PRO A 142 -0.81 -4.02 0.02
CA PRO A 142 0.41 -3.21 0.10
C PRO A 142 0.22 -1.71 -0.15
N TYR A 143 -0.89 -1.32 -0.76
CA TYR A 143 -1.17 0.05 -1.21
C TYR A 143 -2.31 0.72 -0.41
N ILE A 144 -2.95 -0.03 0.49
CA ILE A 144 -3.93 0.47 1.44
C ILE A 144 -3.19 0.85 2.72
N PRO A 145 -3.38 2.07 3.26
CA PRO A 145 -2.72 2.51 4.49
C PRO A 145 -3.39 1.87 5.73
N LEU A 146 -3.38 0.54 5.83
CA LEU A 146 -4.18 -0.23 6.79
C LEU A 146 -3.93 0.19 8.24
N ASN A 147 -2.67 0.44 8.62
CA ASN A 147 -2.35 0.90 9.96
C ASN A 147 -3.04 2.24 10.28
N ASN A 148 -2.97 3.20 9.37
CA ASN A 148 -3.60 4.52 9.57
C ASN A 148 -5.13 4.43 9.62
N ILE A 149 -5.72 3.54 8.81
CA ILE A 149 -7.17 3.26 8.85
C ILE A 149 -7.55 2.75 10.23
N LEU A 150 -6.83 1.75 10.75
CA LEU A 150 -7.10 1.16 12.06
C LEU A 150 -6.89 2.17 13.18
N ASP A 151 -5.82 2.96 13.14
CA ASP A 151 -5.54 3.99 14.14
C ASP A 151 -6.65 5.05 14.19
N GLU A 152 -7.08 5.57 13.04
CA GLU A 152 -8.16 6.56 12.96
C GLU A 152 -9.51 5.96 13.36
N ALA A 153 -9.81 4.72 12.99
CA ALA A 153 -11.03 4.02 13.40
C ALA A 153 -11.05 3.80 14.92
N ILE A 154 -9.94 3.32 15.52
CA ILE A 154 -9.82 3.15 16.98
C ILE A 154 -10.03 4.49 17.68
N ALA A 155 -9.39 5.56 17.21
CA ALA A 155 -9.59 6.90 17.77
C ALA A 155 -11.06 7.33 17.70
N ALA A 156 -11.74 7.07 16.58
CA ALA A 156 -13.16 7.38 16.41
C ALA A 156 -14.09 6.59 17.34
N THR A 157 -13.70 5.40 17.82
CA THR A 157 -14.49 4.66 18.83
C THR A 157 -14.57 5.38 20.19
N HIS A 158 -13.66 6.33 20.44
CA HIS A 158 -13.65 7.12 21.67
C HIS A 158 -14.42 8.44 21.56
N GLU A 159 -15.02 8.74 20.40
CA GLU A 159 -15.92 9.88 20.25
C GLU A 159 -17.17 9.75 21.14
N SER A 160 -17.77 10.89 21.51
CA SER A 160 -18.91 10.95 22.43
C SER A 160 -20.12 10.17 21.90
N PHE A 161 -20.87 9.55 22.81
CA PHE A 161 -22.12 8.85 22.49
C PHE A 161 -23.31 9.81 22.33
N ASP A 162 -23.21 11.01 22.90
CA ASP A 162 -24.34 11.95 23.03
C ASP A 162 -24.51 12.86 21.81
N LYS A 163 -23.67 12.70 20.78
CA LYS A 163 -23.65 13.55 19.59
C LYS A 163 -23.49 12.69 18.34
N THR A 164 -23.90 13.26 17.20
CA THR A 164 -23.51 12.70 15.90
C THR A 164 -21.98 12.70 15.80
N GLY A 165 -21.44 11.64 15.21
CA GLY A 165 -20.00 11.45 15.10
C GLY A 165 -19.69 10.19 14.30
N ARG A 166 -18.44 9.78 14.31
CA ARG A 166 -17.94 8.62 13.56
C ARG A 166 -17.95 7.33 14.40
N ARG A 167 -18.32 7.43 15.68
CA ARG A 167 -18.30 6.33 16.65
C ARG A 167 -19.02 5.07 16.15
N GLY A 168 -20.26 5.19 15.67
CA GLY A 168 -21.04 4.03 15.19
C GLY A 168 -20.34 3.32 14.03
N ALA A 169 -19.87 4.09 13.04
CA ALA A 169 -19.12 3.56 11.90
C ALA A 169 -17.83 2.88 12.33
N ALA A 170 -17.07 3.47 13.26
CA ALA A 170 -15.84 2.90 13.77
C ALA A 170 -16.06 1.57 14.50
N VAL A 171 -17.08 1.48 15.37
CA VAL A 171 -17.40 0.26 16.12
C VAL A 171 -17.79 -0.87 15.17
N ALA A 172 -18.72 -0.62 14.25
CA ALA A 172 -19.19 -1.62 13.29
C ALA A 172 -18.09 -2.05 12.30
N PHE A 173 -17.24 -1.12 11.87
CA PHE A 173 -16.08 -1.42 11.03
C PHE A 173 -15.10 -2.37 11.75
N LEU A 174 -14.69 -2.05 12.98
CA LEU A 174 -13.75 -2.86 13.75
C LEU A 174 -14.34 -4.21 14.17
N GLU A 175 -15.65 -4.30 14.38
CA GLU A 175 -16.35 -5.56 14.59
C GLU A 175 -16.14 -6.52 13.42
N VAL A 176 -16.39 -6.07 12.18
CA VAL A 176 -16.20 -6.91 10.98
C VAL A 176 -14.73 -7.28 10.78
N VAL A 177 -13.80 -6.36 11.03
CA VAL A 177 -12.36 -6.66 10.97
C VAL A 177 -11.99 -7.78 11.96
N ARG A 178 -12.47 -7.69 13.21
CA ARG A 178 -12.25 -8.71 14.25
C ARG A 178 -12.85 -10.07 13.87
N GLU A 179 -14.06 -10.08 13.34
CA GLU A 179 -14.71 -11.32 12.89
C GLU A 179 -13.97 -11.94 11.71
N SER A 180 -13.51 -11.12 10.76
CA SER A 180 -12.71 -11.57 9.62
C SER A 180 -11.39 -12.18 10.05
N MET A 181 -10.71 -11.59 11.05
CA MET A 181 -9.51 -12.18 11.64
C MET A 181 -9.79 -13.54 12.29
N THR A 182 -10.91 -13.65 13.02
CA THR A 182 -11.34 -14.92 13.64
C THR A 182 -11.62 -15.98 12.58
N PHE A 183 -12.28 -15.60 11.49
CA PHE A 183 -12.53 -16.48 10.36
C PHE A 183 -11.22 -16.94 9.71
N MET A 184 -10.31 -16.02 9.39
CA MET A 184 -9.00 -16.36 8.82
C MET A 184 -8.21 -17.28 9.74
N ALA A 185 -8.19 -17.03 11.05
CA ALA A 185 -7.51 -17.89 12.01
C ALA A 185 -8.06 -19.33 12.02
N LYS A 186 -9.36 -19.52 11.77
CA LYS A 186 -9.96 -20.86 11.70
C LYS A 186 -9.68 -21.61 10.39
N HIS A 187 -9.41 -20.88 9.31
CA HIS A 187 -9.41 -21.43 7.95
C HIS A 187 -8.08 -21.30 7.21
N ALA A 188 -7.14 -20.47 7.68
CA ALA A 188 -5.83 -20.30 7.06
C ALA A 188 -4.75 -21.13 7.76
N MET A 189 -3.70 -21.51 7.02
CA MET A 189 -2.48 -22.14 7.56
C MET A 189 -1.58 -21.10 8.24
N HIS A 190 -2.12 -20.37 9.22
CA HIS A 190 -1.46 -19.23 9.84
C HIS A 190 -0.21 -19.62 10.64
N THR A 191 -0.14 -20.85 11.17
CA THR A 191 1.01 -21.31 11.96
C THR A 191 2.29 -21.32 11.13
N GLU A 192 2.26 -21.91 9.92
CA GLU A 192 3.42 -21.93 9.02
C GLU A 192 3.80 -20.54 8.55
N PHE A 193 2.79 -19.72 8.23
CA PHE A 193 3.01 -18.32 7.84
C PHE A 193 3.73 -17.54 8.94
N VAL A 194 3.27 -17.62 10.20
CA VAL A 194 3.87 -16.92 11.33
C VAL A 194 5.27 -17.46 11.63
N SER A 195 5.46 -18.78 11.65
CA SER A 195 6.78 -19.39 11.84
C SER A 195 7.78 -18.95 10.76
N GLY A 196 7.37 -18.89 9.49
CA GLY A 196 8.21 -18.38 8.41
C GLY A 196 8.57 -16.90 8.57
N ARG A 197 7.66 -16.07 9.08
CA ARG A 197 7.94 -14.66 9.40
C ARG A 197 8.95 -14.52 10.53
N ILE A 198 8.83 -15.33 11.57
CA ILE A 198 9.80 -15.40 12.69
C ILE A 198 11.17 -15.80 12.16
N ALA A 199 11.27 -16.90 11.42
CA ALA A 199 12.54 -17.38 10.87
C ALA A 199 13.22 -16.32 9.98
N ARG A 200 12.45 -15.60 9.16
CA ARG A 200 12.99 -14.51 8.33
C ARG A 200 13.50 -13.34 9.19
N ALA A 201 12.81 -13.01 10.28
CA ALA A 201 13.25 -11.97 11.20
C ALA A 201 14.55 -12.37 11.94
N GLU A 202 14.64 -13.63 12.37
CA GLU A 202 15.84 -14.19 13.00
C GLU A 202 17.04 -14.20 12.04
N GLN A 203 16.84 -14.61 10.79
CA GLN A 203 17.86 -14.55 9.74
C GLN A 203 18.34 -13.12 9.51
N TYR A 204 17.42 -12.16 9.44
CA TYR A 204 17.76 -10.75 9.27
C TYR A 204 18.54 -10.19 10.48
N GLN A 205 18.15 -10.58 11.70
CA GLN A 205 18.87 -10.22 12.92
C GLN A 205 20.30 -10.77 12.92
N ALA A 206 20.48 -12.04 12.55
CA ALA A 206 21.79 -12.66 12.44
C ALA A 206 22.68 -11.94 11.41
N TYR A 207 22.12 -11.66 10.23
CA TYR A 207 22.81 -10.88 9.19
C TYR A 207 23.24 -9.49 9.68
N CYS A 208 22.36 -8.75 10.37
CA CYS A 208 22.72 -7.45 10.95
C CYS A 208 23.86 -7.57 11.97
N ALA A 209 23.82 -8.59 12.84
CA ALA A 209 24.87 -8.82 13.84
C ALA A 209 26.22 -9.17 13.18
N GLU A 210 26.22 -9.99 12.14
CA GLU A 210 27.42 -10.32 11.35
C GLU A 210 27.98 -9.09 10.63
N SER A 211 27.11 -8.27 10.03
CA SER A 211 27.50 -7.01 9.38
C SER A 211 28.15 -6.06 10.38
N GLU A 212 27.55 -5.85 11.55
CA GLU A 212 28.11 -5.00 12.60
C GLU A 212 29.46 -5.53 13.12
N ALA A 213 29.60 -6.84 13.28
CA ALA A 213 30.85 -7.46 13.71
C ALA A 213 31.95 -7.27 12.66
N SER A 214 31.62 -7.43 11.38
CA SER A 214 32.51 -7.20 10.25
C SER A 214 32.97 -5.74 10.18
N ASP A 215 32.04 -4.79 10.32
CA ASP A 215 32.35 -3.35 10.32
C ASP A 215 33.26 -2.96 11.47
N LYS A 216 33.02 -3.50 12.67
CA LYS A 216 33.90 -3.32 13.84
C LYS A 216 35.29 -3.89 13.59
N ALA A 217 35.39 -5.10 13.03
CA ALA A 217 36.66 -5.73 12.71
C ALA A 217 37.45 -4.92 11.66
N ALA A 218 36.77 -4.47 10.60
CA ALA A 218 37.36 -3.61 9.57
C ALA A 218 37.83 -2.26 10.14
N PHE A 219 37.08 -1.66 11.05
CA PHE A 219 37.49 -0.45 11.76
C PHE A 219 38.77 -0.67 12.60
N VAL A 220 38.81 -1.74 13.39
CA VAL A 220 39.99 -2.08 14.19
C VAL A 220 41.22 -2.32 13.31
N GLN A 221 41.05 -3.00 12.17
CA GLN A 221 42.15 -3.23 11.24
C GLN A 221 42.67 -1.93 10.64
N ARG A 222 41.78 -1.03 10.17
CA ARG A 222 42.15 0.31 9.69
C ARG A 222 42.97 1.10 10.73
N MET A 223 42.61 1.01 12.01
CA MET A 223 43.34 1.67 13.10
C MET A 223 44.72 1.06 13.34
N LYS A 224 44.85 -0.27 13.26
CA LYS A 224 46.15 -0.96 13.35
C LYS A 224 47.06 -0.56 12.20
N ASP A 225 46.54 -0.56 10.97
CA ASP A 225 47.29 -0.19 9.77
C ASP A 225 47.73 1.27 9.83
N ALA A 226 46.85 2.18 10.26
CA ALA A 226 47.19 3.59 10.46
C ALA A 226 48.29 3.80 11.53
N LYS A 227 48.24 3.04 12.63
CA LYS A 227 49.26 3.08 13.68
C LYS A 227 50.61 2.55 13.18
N ALA A 228 50.61 1.45 12.44
CA ALA A 228 51.81 0.88 11.83
C ALA A 228 52.44 1.83 10.81
N ALA A 229 51.64 2.43 9.92
CA ALA A 229 52.08 3.42 8.96
C ALA A 229 52.69 4.66 9.63
N LYS A 230 52.10 5.14 10.73
CA LYS A 230 52.67 6.23 11.54
C LYS A 230 54.02 5.86 12.15
N ALA A 231 54.17 4.66 12.68
CA ALA A 231 55.43 4.18 13.25
C ALA A 231 56.54 4.03 12.20
N GLN A 232 56.21 3.51 11.02
CA GLN A 232 57.16 3.42 9.90
C GLN A 232 57.62 4.80 9.41
N ARG A 233 56.71 5.79 9.33
CA ARG A 233 57.08 7.17 8.99
C ARG A 233 57.97 7.83 10.05
N ALA A 234 57.77 7.53 11.33
CA ALA A 234 58.62 8.03 12.41
C ALA A 234 60.03 7.41 12.39
N ASN A 235 60.15 6.13 12.04
CA ASN A 235 61.45 5.44 11.96
C ASN A 235 62.19 5.66 10.63
N GLY A 236 61.50 6.04 9.56
CA GLY A 236 62.10 6.35 8.25
C GLY A 236 62.49 7.82 8.04
N GLY A 237 62.20 8.70 9.00
CA GLY A 237 62.57 10.12 8.99
C GLY A 237 63.86 10.47 9.73
N ALA A 238 64.61 9.46 10.18
CA ALA A 238 65.93 9.61 10.79
C ALA A 238 66.99 8.98 9.85
N ALA A 239 67.25 9.66 8.74
CA ALA A 239 68.44 9.48 7.91
C ALA A 239 68.93 10.86 7.48
#